data_AF-A0A9E5T705-F1
#
_entry.id   AF-A0A9E5T705-F1
#
_cell.length_a   1.000
_cell.length_b   1.000
_cell.length_c   1.000
_cell.angle_alpha   90.00
_cell.angle_beta   90.00
_cell.angle_gamma   90.00
#
_symmetry.space_group_name_H-M   'P 1'
#
loop_
_entity.id
_entity.type
_entity.pdbx_description
1 polymer ?
#
loop_
_entity_poly.entity_id
_entity_poly.type
_entity_poly.pdbx_seq_one_letter_code
_entity_poly.pdbx_strand_id
1 'polypeptide(L)' 'MSTDFNMNPQHYPCPDQILEDRIILITGASDGIGQALALRSAQLGARVILHGRDVARL' A
#
# COMPACT_ATOMS: atom_id res chain seq x y z
N MET A 1 -3.17 32.30 3.25
CA MET A 1 -3.41 30.85 3.26
C MET A 1 -2.17 30.18 3.83
N SER A 2 -2.16 29.91 5.13
CA SER A 2 -1.04 29.26 5.81
C SER A 2 -1.07 27.76 5.53
N THR A 3 -0.03 27.26 4.86
CA THR A 3 0.31 25.84 4.83
C THR A 3 0.89 25.49 6.19
N ASP A 4 0.11 24.85 7.06
CA ASP A 4 0.60 24.33 8.33
C ASP A 4 1.53 23.14 8.05
N PHE A 5 2.83 23.43 7.97
CA PHE A 5 3.92 22.44 7.91
C PHE A 5 4.12 21.78 9.29
N ASN A 6 3.07 21.21 9.86
CA ASN A 6 3.18 20.32 11.03
C ASN A 6 2.88 18.89 10.58
N MET A 7 3.88 18.26 9.94
CA MET A 7 3.79 16.88 9.45
C MET A 7 3.86 15.91 10.64
N ASN A 8 2.77 15.80 11.40
CA ASN A 8 2.60 14.76 12.40
C ASN A 8 2.31 13.44 11.67
N PRO A 9 3.19 12.43 11.71
CA PRO A 9 2.97 11.17 11.01
C PRO A 9 1.74 10.40 11.51
N GLN A 10 1.24 10.71 12.72
CA GLN A 10 -0.02 10.16 13.24
C GLN A 10 -1.26 10.66 12.48
N HIS A 11 -1.15 11.79 11.77
CA HIS A 11 -2.25 12.43 11.05
C HIS A 11 -1.88 12.69 9.59
N TYR A 12 -1.38 11.66 8.90
CA TYR A 12 -1.21 11.73 7.46
C TYR A 12 -2.59 11.69 6.77
N PRO A 13 -3.01 12.74 6.04
CA PRO A 13 -4.22 12.66 5.24
C PRO A 13 -3.95 11.66 4.10
N CYS A 14 -4.69 10.56 4.08
CA CYS A 14 -4.58 9.52 3.05
C CYS A 14 -5.80 9.64 2.12
N PRO A 15 -5.65 10.25 0.93
CA PRO A 15 -6.71 10.30 -0.07
C PRO A 15 -7.06 8.92 -0.58
N ASP A 16 -8.33 8.74 -0.95
CA ASP A 16 -8.77 7.56 -1.69
C ASP A 16 -8.06 7.48 -3.05
N GLN A 17 -7.79 6.26 -3.52
CA GLN A 17 -7.22 6.00 -4.85
C GLN A 17 -5.85 6.68 -5.11
N ILE A 18 -5.11 7.08 -4.08
CA ILE A 18 -3.80 7.74 -4.23
C ILE A 18 -2.75 6.92 -5.03
N LEU A 19 -2.96 5.61 -5.18
CA LEU A 19 -2.10 4.71 -5.94
C LEU A 19 -2.69 4.28 -7.30
N GLU A 20 -3.73 4.97 -7.78
CA GLU A 20 -4.27 4.75 -9.13
C GLU A 20 -3.17 4.81 -10.20
N ASP A 21 -3.31 3.96 -11.23
CA ASP A 21 -2.36 3.75 -12.33
C ASP A 21 -0.94 3.31 -11.92
N ARG A 22 -0.71 2.94 -10.66
CA ARG A 22 0.56 2.38 -10.19
C ARG A 22 0.60 0.87 -10.31
N ILE A 23 1.74 0.34 -10.74
CA ILE A 23 2.06 -1.09 -10.67
C ILE A 23 3.10 -1.28 -9.56
N ILE A 24 2.80 -2.10 -8.56
CA ILE A 24 3.65 -2.27 -7.37
C ILE A 24 3.97 -3.75 -7.16
N LEU A 25 5.26 -4.11 -7.14
CA LEU A 25 5.72 -5.44 -6.73
C LEU A 25 5.93 -5.49 -5.22
N ILE A 26 5.29 -6.46 -4.55
CA ILE A 26 5.45 -6.68 -3.11
C ILE A 26 6.03 -8.07 -2.88
N THR A 27 7.21 -8.12 -2.25
CA THR A 27 7.85 -9.38 -1.82
C THR A 27 7.41 -9.75 -0.42
N GLY A 28 7.36 -11.04 -0.10
CA GLY A 28 6.83 -11.51 1.18
C GLY A 28 5.33 -11.27 1.32
N ALA A 29 4.59 -11.24 0.21
CA ALA A 29 3.15 -10.92 0.19
C ALA A 29 2.25 -11.98 0.85
N SER A 30 2.80 -13.14 1.23
CA SER A 30 2.06 -14.29 1.76
C SER A 30 1.66 -14.19 3.24
N ASP A 31 2.16 -13.19 3.99
CA ASP A 31 1.84 -13.00 5.41
C ASP A 31 2.21 -11.60 5.94
N GLY A 32 1.78 -11.30 7.17
CA GLY A 32 2.26 -10.19 7.98
C GLY A 32 2.18 -8.84 7.28
N ILE A 33 3.28 -8.09 7.33
CA ILE A 33 3.34 -6.74 6.77
C ILE A 33 3.21 -6.76 5.25
N GLY A 34 3.78 -7.76 4.57
CA GLY A 34 3.71 -7.87 3.11
C GLY A 34 2.28 -8.08 2.63
N GLN A 35 1.53 -8.96 3.29
CA GLN A 35 0.12 -9.19 3.00
C GLN A 35 -0.73 -7.93 3.27
N ALA A 36 -0.54 -7.30 4.44
CA ALA A 36 -1.25 -6.07 4.79
C ALA A 36 -0.99 -4.94 3.77
N LEU A 37 0.27 -4.81 3.33
CA LEU A 37 0.66 -3.82 2.33
C LEU A 37 0.01 -4.13 0.98
N ALA A 38 0.02 -5.39 0.53
CA ALA A 38 -0.60 -5.78 -0.74
C ALA A 38 -2.09 -5.46 -0.79
N LEU A 39 -2.82 -5.81 0.26
CA LEU A 39 -4.24 -5.52 0.38
C LEU A 39 -4.49 -4.01 0.40
N ARG A 40 -3.76 -3.27 1.24
CA ARG A 40 -3.98 -1.82 1.36
C ARG A 40 -3.60 -1.08 0.08
N SER A 41 -2.52 -1.47 -0.59
CA SER A 41 -2.11 -0.87 -1.86
C SER A 41 -3.15 -1.10 -2.96
N ALA A 42 -3.72 -2.31 -3.05
CA ALA A 42 -4.80 -2.60 -3.99
C ALA A 42 -6.06 -1.78 -3.70
N GLN A 43 -6.45 -1.65 -2.42
CA GLN A 43 -7.58 -0.79 -2.01
C GLN A 43 -7.38 0.68 -2.36
N LEU A 44 -6.13 1.15 -2.38
CA LEU A 44 -5.77 2.51 -2.78
C LEU A 44 -5.57 2.68 -4.30
N GLY A 45 -6.00 1.71 -5.11
CA GLY A 45 -6.04 1.82 -6.58
C GLY A 45 -4.85 1.23 -7.32
N ALA A 46 -3.86 0.66 -6.62
CA ALA A 46 -2.71 0.07 -7.29
C ALA A 46 -3.06 -1.28 -7.96
N ARG A 47 -2.39 -1.56 -9.08
CA ARG A 47 -2.22 -2.93 -9.58
C ARG A 47 -1.04 -3.57 -8.88
N VAL A 48 -1.30 -4.57 -8.05
CA VAL A 48 -0.27 -5.20 -7.20
C VAL A 48 0.20 -6.52 -7.81
N ILE A 49 1.52 -6.72 -7.85
CA ILE A 49 2.17 -7.99 -8.17
C ILE A 49 2.64 -8.63 -6.87
N LEU A 50 2.16 -9.83 -6.59
CA LEU A 50 2.47 -10.56 -5.36
C LEU A 50 3.64 -11.51 -5.59
N HIS A 51 4.65 -11.43 -4.73
CA HIS A 51 5.80 -12.33 -4.77
C HIS A 51 6.00 -13.01 -3.41
N GLY A 52 5.98 -14.34 -3.43
CA GLY A 52 6.19 -15.20 -2.27
C GLY A 52 6.60 -16.61 -2.67
N ARG A 53 7.03 -17.41 -1.69
CA ARG A 53 7.52 -18.77 -1.91
C ARG A 53 6.40 -19.81 -2.06
N ASP A 54 5.24 -19.54 -1.47
CA ASP A 54 4.09 -20.44 -1.44
C ASP A 54 2.91 -19.77 -2.16
N VAL A 55 2.59 -20.28 -3.35
CA VAL A 55 1.54 -19.75 -4.22
C VAL A 55 0.15 -19.93 -3.60
N ALA A 56 -0.07 -20.96 -2.79
CA ALA A 56 -1.37 -21.19 -2.14
C ALA A 56 -1.68 -20.14 -1.06
N ARG A 57 -0.68 -19.36 -0.65
CA ARG A 57 -0.78 -18.30 0.36
C ARG A 57 -0.75 -16.88 -0.24
N LEU A 58 -0.69 -16.74 -1.55
CA LEU A 58 -0.72 -15.45 -2.25
C LEU A 58 -2.15 -15.04 -2.62
#